data_AF-A0A1G1CBD7-F1
#
_entry.id   AF-A0A1G1CBD7-F1
#
_cell.length_a   1.000
_cell.length_b   1.000
_cell.length_c   1.000
_cell.angle_alpha   90.00
_cell.angle_beta   90.00
_cell.angle_gamma   90.00
#
_symmetry.space_group_name_H-M   'P 1'
#
loop_
_entity.id
_entity.type
_entity.pdbx_description
1 polymer ?
#
loop_
_entity_poly.entity_id
_entity_poly.type
_entity_poly.pdbx_seq_one_letter_code
_entity_poly.pdbx_strand_id
1 'polypeptide(L)' 'MKKQYDFSKAERGKFYRPRAKLNLPVYLDDEVLRFVEGIARKRKTDLSSVVNRLLRTDMELAETVK' A
#
# COMPACT_ATOMS: atom_id res chain seq x y z
N MET A 1 -4.75 4.16 35.79
CA MET A 1 -3.36 3.77 35.43
C MET A 1 -2.58 3.44 36.70
N LYS A 2 -1.67 2.45 36.69
CA LYS A 2 -0.84 2.13 37.88
C LYS A 2 0.35 3.10 38.02
N LYS A 3 0.79 3.33 39.26
CA LYS A 3 1.95 4.19 39.58
C LYS A 3 3.28 3.64 39.05
N GLN A 4 3.43 2.32 38.94
CA GLN A 4 4.67 1.68 38.52
C GLN A 4 4.42 0.33 37.84
N TYR A 5 5.26 0.02 36.86
CA TYR A 5 5.27 -1.22 36.09
C TYR A 5 6.68 -1.82 36.12
N ASP A 6 6.77 -3.14 36.32
CA ASP A 6 8.03 -3.89 36.30
C ASP A 6 8.34 -4.34 34.87
N PHE A 7 9.49 -3.90 34.35
CA PHE A 7 9.99 -4.21 33.01
C PHE A 7 11.24 -5.11 33.03
N SER A 8 11.57 -5.75 34.16
CA SER A 8 12.76 -6.61 34.32
C SER A 8 12.86 -7.76 33.32
N LYS A 9 11.73 -8.22 32.76
CA LYS A 9 11.65 -9.24 31.70
C LYS A 9 11.21 -8.69 30.34
N ALA A 10 11.21 -7.37 30.17
CA ALA A 10 10.75 -6.75 28.93
C ALA A 10 11.79 -6.86 27.82
N GLU A 11 11.35 -7.33 26.65
CA GLU A 11 12.16 -7.35 25.44
C GLU A 11 11.94 -6.05 24.64
N ARG A 12 12.94 -5.16 24.62
CA ARG A 12 12.88 -3.95 23.79
C ARG A 12 12.99 -4.34 22.32
N GLY A 13 11.99 -3.99 21.52
CA GLY A 13 12.04 -4.20 20.08
C GLY A 13 11.61 -5.59 19.61
N LYS A 14 10.72 -6.29 20.33
CA LYS A 14 10.12 -7.56 19.87
C LYS A 14 9.55 -7.50 18.44
N PHE A 15 9.08 -6.32 18.02
CA PHE A 15 8.59 -6.04 16.66
C PHE A 15 9.59 -5.26 15.79
N TYR A 16 10.72 -4.85 16.35
CA TYR A 16 11.75 -4.12 15.62
C TYR A 16 12.49 -5.08 14.68
N ARG A 17 12.54 -4.69 13.41
CA ARG A 17 13.23 -5.43 12.36
C ARG A 17 14.16 -4.45 11.64
N PRO A 18 15.50 -4.58 11.79
CA PRO A 18 16.47 -3.63 11.23
C PRO A 18 16.39 -3.40 9.71
N ARG A 19 15.74 -4.30 8.97
CA ARG A 19 15.56 -4.24 7.52
C ARG A 19 14.10 -4.49 7.12
N ALA A 20 13.14 -4.10 7.96
CA ALA A 20 11.74 -4.18 7.57
C ALA A 20 11.49 -3.30 6.33
N LYS A 21 10.94 -3.92 5.28
CA LYS A 21 10.32 -3.19 4.19
C LYS A 21 8.87 -2.95 4.57
N LEU A 22 8.50 -1.67 4.69
CA LEU A 22 7.13 -1.26 4.93
C LEU A 22 6.50 -0.93 3.58
N ASN A 23 5.55 -1.76 3.14
CA ASN A 23 4.72 -1.46 1.99
C ASN A 23 3.50 -0.70 2.52
N LEU A 24 3.62 0.63 2.60
CA LEU A 24 2.52 1.48 3.05
C LEU A 24 1.43 1.51 1.98
N PRO A 25 0.15 1.41 2.36
CA PRO A 25 -0.94 1.56 1.41
C PRO A 25 -0.96 3.01 0.89
N VAL A 26 -1.21 3.14 -0.41
CA VAL A 26 -1.51 4.44 -1.04
C VAL A 26 -3.03 4.53 -1.18
N TYR A 27 -3.62 5.55 -0.58
CA TYR A 27 -5.05 5.81 -0.71
C TYR A 27 -5.33 6.50 -2.05
N LEU A 28 -6.43 6.10 -2.67
CA LEU A 28 -6.95 6.75 -3.87
C LEU A 28 -8.03 7.73 -3.45
N ASP A 29 -8.10 8.87 -4.14
CA ASP A 29 -9.24 9.78 -4.02
C ASP A 29 -10.53 9.08 -4.48
N ASP A 30 -11.66 9.48 -3.91
CA ASP A 30 -12.96 8.85 -4.16
C ASP A 30 -13.33 8.76 -5.64
N GLU A 31 -12.99 9.81 -6.41
CA GLU A 31 -13.23 9.83 -7.85
C GLU A 31 -12.41 8.76 -8.58
N VAL A 32 -11.12 8.66 -8.24
CA VAL A 32 -10.20 7.69 -8.84
C VAL A 32 -10.64 6.26 -8.50
N LEU A 33 -11.03 6.03 -7.25
CA LEU A 33 -11.53 4.72 -6.82
C LEU A 33 -12.74 4.28 -7.66
N ARG A 34 -13.76 5.14 -7.77
CA ARG A 34 -14.97 4.85 -8.57
C ARG A 34 -14.66 4.55 -10.04
N PHE A 35 -13.71 5.29 -10.62
CA PHE A 35 -13.27 5.08 -11.99
C PHE A 35 -12.66 3.68 -12.17
N VAL A 36 -11.72 3.30 -11.31
CA VAL A 36 -11.03 2.00 -11.38
C VAL A 36 -12.00 0.85 -11.08
N GLU A 37 -12.91 0.99 -10.12
CA GLU A 37 -13.98 0.01 -9.84
C GLU A 37 -14.87 -0.25 -11.07
N GLY A 38 -15.21 0.82 -11.80
CA GLY A 38 -15.98 0.71 -13.04
C GLY A 38 -15.27 -0.14 -14.10
N ILE A 39 -13.95 -0.02 -14.22
CA ILE A 39 -13.13 -0.81 -15.13
C ILE A 39 -13.02 -2.25 -14.64
N ALA A 40 -12.73 -2.45 -13.36
CA ALA A 40 -12.59 -3.77 -12.74
C ALA A 40 -13.86 -4.62 -12.94
N ARG A 41 -15.03 -4.03 -12.70
CA ARG A 41 -16.34 -4.67 -12.91
C ARG A 41 -16.56 -5.07 -14.37
N LYS A 42 -16.25 -4.18 -15.32
CA LYS A 42 -16.39 -4.48 -16.77
C LYS A 42 -15.45 -5.60 -17.22
N ARG A 43 -14.24 -5.65 -16.66
CA ARG A 43 -13.20 -6.64 -17.02
C ARG A 43 -13.26 -7.92 -16.19
N LYS A 44 -14.16 -8.01 -15.20
CA LYS A 44 -14.24 -9.12 -14.22
C LYS A 44 -12.88 -9.45 -13.60
N THR A 45 -12.16 -8.41 -13.20
CA THR A 45 -10.84 -8.51 -12.56
C THR A 45 -10.84 -7.70 -11.26
N ASP A 46 -9.81 -7.85 -10.43
CA ASP A 46 -9.70 -7.14 -9.17
C ASP A 46 -9.17 -5.71 -9.35
N LEU A 47 -9.44 -4.85 -8.36
CA LEU A 47 -9.05 -3.45 -8.36
C LEU A 47 -7.53 -3.28 -8.48
N SER A 48 -6.75 -4.09 -7.75
CA SER A 48 -5.29 -4.01 -7.72
C SER A 48 -4.69 -4.31 -9.09
N SER A 49 -5.21 -5.31 -9.80
CA SER A 49 -4.80 -5.62 -11.17
C SER A 49 -5.04 -4.46 -12.12
N VAL A 50 -6.16 -3.73 -11.99
CA VAL A 50 -6.44 -2.56 -12.82
C VAL A 50 -5.48 -1.41 -12.49
N VAL A 51 -5.32 -1.06 -11.21
CA VAL A 51 -4.41 0.03 -10.78
C VAL A 51 -2.98 -0.24 -11.25
N ASN A 52 -2.47 -1.44 -11.00
CA ASN A 52 -1.11 -1.82 -11.40
C ASN A 52 -0.92 -1.76 -12.92
N ARG A 53 -1.94 -2.14 -13.70
CA ARG A 53 -1.86 -2.07 -15.16
C ARG A 53 -1.80 -0.62 -15.65
N LEU A 54 -2.66 0.26 -15.11
CA LEU A 54 -2.65 1.69 -15.46
C LEU A 54 -1.28 2.31 -15.13
N LEU A 55 -0.75 2.06 -13.94
CA LEU A 55 0.55 2.58 -13.53
C LEU A 55 1.70 2.07 -14.40
N ARG A 56 1.70 0.79 -14.80
CA ARG A 56 2.73 0.24 -15.69
C ARG A 56 2.70 0.89 -17.06
N THR A 57 1.52 1.12 -17.62
CA THR A 57 1.39 1.83 -18.90
C THR A 57 1.91 3.26 -18.79
N ASP A 58 1.61 3.97 -17.70
CA ASP A 58 2.14 5.33 -17.47
C ASP A 58 3.67 5.33 -17.29
N MET A 59 4.24 4.32 -16.63
CA MET A 59 5.69 4.16 -16.52
C MET A 59 6.35 3.98 -17.90
N GLU A 60 5.80 3.10 -18.74
CA GLU A 60 6.28 2.87 -20.11
C GLU A 60 6.24 4.18 -20.92
N LEU A 61 5.13 4.91 -20.86
CA LEU A 61 4.98 6.20 -21.54
C LEU A 61 6.00 7.22 -21.03
N ALA A 62 6.18 7.33 -19.71
CA ALA A 62 7.15 8.25 -19.10
C ALA A 62 8.60 7.93 -19.50
N GLU A 63 8.94 6.65 -19.67
CA GLU A 63 10.26 6.23 -20.17
C GLU A 63 10.47 6.61 -21.64
N THR A 64 9.44 6.56 -22.49
CA THR A 64 9.57 6.94 -23.92
C THR A 64 9.69 8.43 -24.18
N VAL A 65 9.21 9.28 -23.26
CA VAL A 65 9.30 10.75 -23.36
C VAL A 65 10.65 11.29 -22.87
N LYS A 66 11.46 10.44 -22.22
CA LYS A 66 12.76 10.77 -21.63
C LYS A 66 13.87 10.76 -22.67
#